data_AF-Q8ZSS7-F1
#
_entry.id   AF-Q8ZSS7-F1
#
_cell.length_a   1.000
_cell.length_b   1.000
_cell.length_c   1.000
_cell.angle_alpha   90.00
_cell.angle_beta   90.00
_cell.angle_gamma   90.00
#
_symmetry.space_group_name_H-M   'P 1'
#
loop_
_entity.id
_entity.type
_entity.pdbx_description
1 polymer ?
#
loop_
_entity_poly.entity_id
_entity_poly.type
_entity_poly.pdbx_seq_one_letter_code
_entity_poly.pdbx_strand_id
1 'polypeptide(L)'
;MKYLVLYLKPCSKMPRDAYAYLGFQINNGKVKHLVATSRGLETVTSRCEECIFYKLASSSYVYGQPAIVGGKLKVIVSDNRAVRRLISQHLPQVVKVVEMRHTGLIITDRQREVLLSLANGHNLTTVARQNNVSKVAVYKMFKTALRKLSLILA
;
A
#
# COMPACT_ATOMS: atom_id res chain seq x y z
N MET A 1 12.80 11.57 -1.73
CA MET A 1 11.55 11.51 -0.95
C MET A 1 11.50 10.21 -0.16
N LYS A 2 11.19 10.26 1.14
CA LYS A 2 11.01 9.08 2.00
C LYS A 2 9.50 8.86 2.24
N TYR A 3 9.12 7.63 2.51
CA TYR A 3 7.74 7.24 2.82
C TYR A 3 7.70 6.49 4.15
N LEU A 4 6.55 6.54 4.81
CA LEU A 4 6.23 5.70 5.96
C LEU A 4 5.13 4.73 5.55
N VAL A 5 5.36 3.44 5.79
CA VAL A 5 4.30 2.43 5.75
C VAL A 5 3.74 2.30 7.15
N LEU A 6 2.48 2.71 7.30
CA LEU A 6 1.74 2.70 8.55
C LEU A 6 0.79 1.52 8.56
N TYR A 7 0.80 0.76 9.65
CA TYR A 7 -0.23 -0.22 9.96
C TYR A 7 -1.07 0.35 11.09
N LEU A 8 -2.32 0.62 10.79
CA LEU A 8 -3.28 1.27 11.67
C LEU A 8 -4.30 0.24 12.16
N LYS A 9 -4.85 0.47 13.35
CA LYS A 9 -6.06 -0.24 13.77
C LYS A 9 -7.20 0.12 12.80
N PRO A 10 -7.99 -0.87 12.34
CA PRO A 10 -9.15 -0.58 11.51
C PRO A 10 -10.16 0.26 12.30
N CYS A 11 -11.02 1.00 11.58
CA CYS A 11 -12.11 1.73 12.22
C CYS A 11 -12.99 0.77 13.03
N SER A 12 -13.49 1.19 14.19
CA SER A 12 -14.41 0.38 14.99
C SER A 12 -15.71 0.04 14.26
N LYS A 13 -16.09 0.85 13.27
CA LYS A 13 -17.25 0.60 12.39
C LYS A 13 -16.93 -0.33 11.21
N MET A 14 -15.67 -0.67 11.01
CA MET A 14 -15.26 -1.57 9.93
C MET A 14 -15.66 -3.01 10.31
N PRO A 15 -16.29 -3.77 9.39
CA PRO A 15 -16.63 -5.16 9.64
C PRO A 15 -15.40 -5.98 10.00
N ARG A 16 -15.53 -6.87 10.98
CA ARG A 16 -14.42 -7.71 11.44
C ARG A 16 -13.97 -8.74 10.40
N ASP A 17 -14.89 -9.11 9.50
CA ASP A 17 -14.70 -10.02 8.37
C ASP A 17 -14.25 -9.30 7.09
N ALA A 18 -13.93 -8.00 7.15
CA ALA A 18 -13.39 -7.27 6.01
C ALA A 18 -11.99 -7.77 5.65
N TYR A 19 -11.84 -8.29 4.42
CA TYR A 19 -10.58 -8.86 3.93
C TYR A 19 -9.90 -8.01 2.85
N ALA A 20 -10.64 -7.10 2.18
CA ALA A 20 -10.07 -6.20 1.19
C ALA A 20 -10.60 -4.77 1.34
N TYR A 21 -9.73 -3.80 1.07
CA TYR A 21 -10.08 -2.37 1.04
C TYR A 21 -10.17 -1.92 -0.41
N LEU A 22 -11.37 -1.53 -0.85
CA LEU A 22 -11.65 -1.24 -2.25
C LEU A 22 -11.62 0.24 -2.59
N GLY A 23 -11.68 1.11 -1.58
CA GLY A 23 -11.53 2.54 -1.79
C GLY A 23 -12.13 3.35 -0.66
N PHE A 24 -12.08 4.66 -0.84
CA PHE A 24 -12.71 5.59 0.09
C PHE A 24 -13.14 6.86 -0.59
N GLN A 25 -14.12 7.52 0.01
CA GLN A 25 -14.56 8.85 -0.36
C GLN A 25 -14.55 9.74 0.88
N ILE A 26 -14.05 10.96 0.72
CA ILE A 26 -14.04 11.98 1.76
C ILE A 26 -15.01 13.09 1.37
N ASN A 27 -16.09 13.27 2.14
CA ASN A 27 -17.05 14.36 1.94
C ASN A 27 -17.48 14.92 3.31
N ASN A 28 -17.49 16.25 3.47
CA ASN A 28 -18.03 16.95 4.64
C ASN A 28 -17.52 16.38 5.99
N GLY A 29 -16.21 16.14 6.12
CA GLY A 29 -15.61 15.59 7.36
C GLY A 29 -15.95 14.12 7.65
N LYS A 30 -16.57 13.40 6.69
CA LYS A 30 -16.87 11.98 6.78
C LYS A 30 -16.01 11.19 5.81
N VAL A 31 -15.50 10.05 6.26
CA VAL A 31 -14.90 9.05 5.40
C VAL A 31 -15.91 7.94 5.17
N LYS A 32 -16.18 7.66 3.91
CA LYS A 32 -16.86 6.45 3.47
C LYS A 32 -15.79 5.46 3.02
N HIS A 33 -15.69 4.32 3.68
CA HIS A 33 -14.82 3.23 3.29
C HIS A 33 -15.63 2.22 2.49
N LEU A 34 -15.09 1.74 1.37
CA LEU A 34 -15.65 0.61 0.63
C LEU A 34 -14.77 -0.61 0.89
N VAL A 35 -15.36 -1.68 1.42
CA VAL A 35 -14.63 -2.89 1.81
C VAL A 35 -15.33 -4.13 1.26
N ALA A 36 -14.56 -5.19 1.01
CA ALA A 36 -15.10 -6.52 0.72
C ALA A 36 -15.13 -7.35 2.00
N THR A 37 -16.27 -7.97 2.27
CA THR A 37 -16.50 -8.94 3.34
C THR A 37 -16.92 -10.28 2.73
N SER A 38 -16.96 -11.35 3.52
CA SER A 38 -17.44 -12.66 3.05
C SER A 38 -18.91 -12.66 2.62
N ARG A 39 -19.67 -11.64 3.05
CA ARG A 39 -21.10 -11.46 2.75
C ARG A 39 -21.35 -10.56 1.53
N GLY A 40 -20.30 -9.91 1.01
CA GLY A 40 -20.39 -9.01 -0.15
C GLY A 40 -19.66 -7.68 0.07
N LEU A 41 -20.04 -6.67 -0.71
CA LEU A 41 -19.48 -5.33 -0.59
C LEU A 41 -20.21 -4.55 0.50
N GLU A 42 -19.45 -3.97 1.42
CA GLU A 42 -19.99 -3.11 2.48
C GLU A 42 -19.42 -1.69 2.40
N THR A 43 -20.30 -0.71 2.57
CA THR A 43 -19.92 0.70 2.67
C THR A 43 -20.00 1.15 4.12
N VAL A 44 -18.86 1.45 4.71
CA VAL A 44 -18.75 1.91 6.10
C VAL A 44 -18.61 3.42 6.09
N THR A 45 -19.66 4.12 6.50
CA THR A 45 -19.60 5.57 6.67
C THR A 45 -19.29 5.91 8.12
N SER A 46 -18.19 6.61 8.35
CA SER A 46 -17.88 7.15 9.67
C SER A 46 -17.55 8.64 9.61
N ARG A 47 -18.20 9.42 10.48
CA ARG A 47 -17.77 10.78 10.80
C ARG A 47 -16.55 10.63 11.69
N CYS A 48 -15.39 11.04 11.19
CA CYS A 48 -14.12 10.59 11.71
C CYS A 48 -13.15 11.77 11.79
N GLU A 49 -13.58 12.83 12.46
CA GLU A 49 -12.75 14.01 12.77
C GLU A 49 -11.51 13.61 13.59
N GLU A 50 -11.55 12.46 14.31
CA GLU A 50 -10.42 11.89 15.06
C GLU A 50 -9.73 10.68 14.39
N CYS A 51 -10.16 10.26 13.20
CA CYS A 51 -9.51 9.14 12.54
C CYS A 51 -8.17 9.56 11.98
N ILE A 52 -7.11 8.84 12.39
CA ILE A 52 -5.77 9.11 11.87
C ILE A 52 -5.72 8.95 10.34
N PHE A 53 -6.45 8.00 9.74
CA PHE A 53 -6.49 7.83 8.28
C PHE A 53 -7.09 9.05 7.57
N TYR A 54 -8.23 9.58 8.06
CA TYR A 54 -8.82 10.81 7.51
C TYR A 54 -7.83 11.98 7.56
N LYS A 55 -7.19 12.17 8.72
CA LYS A 55 -6.20 13.23 8.92
C LYS A 55 -4.99 13.05 8.00
N LEU A 56 -4.50 11.81 7.83
CA LEU A 56 -3.40 11.50 6.92
C LEU A 56 -3.77 11.80 5.46
N ALA A 57 -4.93 11.33 5.00
CA ALA A 57 -5.42 11.56 3.64
C ALA A 57 -5.71 13.03 3.34
N SER A 58 -6.08 13.83 4.35
CA SER A 58 -6.38 15.26 4.19
C SER A 58 -5.15 16.16 4.32
N SER A 59 -4.09 15.71 5.01
CA SER A 59 -2.90 16.55 5.31
C SER A 59 -1.62 16.13 4.58
N SER A 60 -1.63 14.97 3.92
CA SER A 60 -0.47 14.44 3.21
C SER A 60 -0.88 13.64 1.98
N TYR A 61 0.04 13.54 1.03
CA TYR A 61 -0.06 12.57 -0.04
C TYR A 61 -0.04 11.13 0.52
N VAL A 62 -1.07 10.36 0.15
CA VAL A 62 -1.17 8.91 0.37
C VAL A 62 -0.76 8.23 -0.93
N TYR A 63 0.29 7.41 -0.87
CA TYR A 63 0.80 6.67 -2.02
C TYR A 63 -0.03 5.39 -2.22
N GLY A 64 -0.62 5.25 -3.41
CA GLY A 64 -1.43 4.09 -3.75
C GLY A 64 -2.73 4.00 -2.97
N GLN A 65 -3.39 2.85 -3.07
CA GLN A 65 -4.63 2.57 -2.36
C GLN A 65 -4.31 1.96 -0.98
N PRO A 66 -5.01 2.36 0.10
CA PRO A 66 -4.93 1.65 1.37
C PRO A 66 -5.35 0.19 1.23
N ALA A 67 -4.80 -0.70 2.05
CA ALA A 67 -5.10 -2.13 1.99
C ALA A 67 -5.37 -2.70 3.39
N ILE A 68 -6.01 -3.88 3.47
CA ILE A 68 -6.17 -4.61 4.74
C ILE A 68 -5.15 -5.75 4.75
N VAL A 69 -4.21 -5.71 5.72
CA VAL A 69 -3.18 -6.74 5.91
C VAL A 69 -3.24 -7.26 7.33
N GLY A 70 -3.60 -8.55 7.49
CA GLY A 70 -3.68 -9.18 8.81
C GLY A 70 -4.63 -8.43 9.75
N GLY A 71 -5.79 -7.98 9.24
CA GLY A 71 -6.80 -7.22 9.99
C GLY A 71 -6.40 -5.78 10.32
N LYS A 72 -5.32 -5.25 9.75
CA LYS A 72 -4.85 -3.88 9.97
C LYS A 72 -4.99 -3.07 8.69
N LEU A 73 -5.32 -1.78 8.83
CA LEU A 73 -5.34 -0.88 7.69
C LEU A 73 -3.90 -0.43 7.39
N LYS A 74 -3.37 -0.86 6.25
CA LYS A 74 -2.07 -0.47 5.74
C LYS A 74 -2.22 0.79 4.88
N VAL A 75 -1.42 1.81 5.17
CA VAL A 75 -1.41 3.09 4.46
C VAL A 75 0.03 3.53 4.22
N ILE A 76 0.33 4.01 3.02
CA ILE A 76 1.66 4.52 2.68
C ILE A 76 1.57 6.03 2.53
N VAL A 77 2.36 6.78 3.28
CA VAL A 77 2.31 8.25 3.29
C VAL A 77 3.69 8.86 3.13
N SER A 78 3.75 10.08 2.61
CA SER A 78 5.02 10.83 2.55
C SER A 78 5.58 11.06 3.96
N ASP A 79 6.88 10.85 4.14
CA ASP A 79 7.55 11.12 5.41
C ASP A 79 7.85 12.61 5.54
N ASN A 80 7.06 13.31 6.35
CA ASN A 80 7.23 14.73 6.62
C ASN A 80 6.91 15.05 8.09
N ARG A 81 7.26 16.27 8.54
CA ARG A 81 7.08 16.69 9.93
C ARG A 81 5.62 16.67 10.39
N ALA A 82 4.68 17.03 9.52
CA ALA A 82 3.26 17.03 9.83
C ALA A 82 2.73 15.61 10.06
N VAL A 83 3.09 14.66 9.18
CA VAL A 83 2.76 13.24 9.32
C VAL A 83 3.36 12.65 10.59
N ARG A 84 4.63 12.92 10.89
CA ARG A 84 5.26 12.44 12.14
C ARG A 84 4.56 12.96 13.38
N ARG A 85 4.22 14.26 13.41
CA ARG A 85 3.45 14.87 14.50
C ARG A 85 2.07 14.21 14.65
N LEU A 86 1.39 13.95 13.54
CA LEU A 86 0.08 13.32 13.52
C LEU A 86 0.13 11.89 14.08
N ILE A 87 1.14 11.11 13.70
CA ILE A 87 1.41 9.77 14.23
C ILE A 87 1.61 9.83 15.75
N SER A 88 2.44 10.75 16.24
CA SER A 88 2.69 10.91 17.69
C SER A 88 1.41 11.26 18.46
N GLN A 89 0.53 12.07 17.89
CA GLN A 89 -0.76 12.44 18.51
C GLN A 89 -1.78 11.29 18.54
N HIS A 90 -1.63 10.29 17.67
CA HIS A 90 -2.57 9.18 17.53
C HIS A 90 -1.90 7.81 17.73
N LEU A 91 -0.84 7.75 18.55
CA LEU A 91 -0.08 6.53 18.86
C LEU A 91 -0.97 5.32 19.19
N PRO A 92 -2.08 5.44 19.97
CA PRO A 92 -2.94 4.30 20.27
C PRO A 92 -3.61 3.65 19.04
N GLN A 93 -3.72 4.38 17.92
CA GLN A 93 -4.28 3.89 16.66
C GLN A 93 -3.20 3.30 15.72
N VAL A 94 -1.92 3.55 15.98
CA VAL A 94 -0.79 3.13 15.14
C VAL A 94 -0.19 1.84 15.70
N VAL A 95 -0.28 0.76 14.92
CA VAL A 95 0.23 -0.55 15.31
C VAL A 95 1.70 -0.72 14.94
N LYS A 96 2.11 -0.22 13.77
CA LYS A 96 3.50 -0.33 13.29
C LYS A 96 3.79 0.79 12.30
N VAL A 97 5.02 1.32 12.35
CA VAL A 97 5.58 2.26 11.37
C VAL A 97 6.82 1.63 10.77
N VAL A 98 6.93 1.65 9.44
CA VAL A 98 8.12 1.17 8.72
C VAL A 98 8.60 2.27 7.80
N GLU A 99 9.86 2.68 7.94
CA GLU A 99 10.47 3.64 7.02
C GLU A 99 10.77 2.96 5.69
N MET A 100 10.46 3.66 4.60
CA MET A 100 10.66 3.16 3.25
C MET A 100 11.24 4.22 2.34
N ARG A 101 12.22 3.82 1.53
CA ARG A 101 12.76 4.69 0.47
C ARG A 101 11.83 4.63 -0.74
N HIS A 102 11.69 5.74 -1.44
CA HIS A 102 10.93 5.83 -2.70
C HIS A 102 11.32 4.74 -3.73
N THR A 103 12.60 4.39 -3.82
CA THR A 103 13.10 3.33 -4.71
C THR A 103 12.51 1.95 -4.40
N GLY A 104 12.00 1.74 -3.17
CA GLY A 104 11.29 0.54 -2.76
C GLY A 104 9.81 0.49 -3.17
N LEU A 105 9.24 1.61 -3.62
CA LEU A 105 7.84 1.71 -4.05
C LEU A 105 7.68 1.77 -5.57
N ILE A 106 8.69 2.27 -6.28
CA ILE A 106 8.62 2.36 -7.74
C ILE A 106 9.09 1.07 -8.40
N ILE A 107 8.22 0.45 -9.18
CA ILE A 107 8.59 -0.56 -10.17
C ILE A 107 9.17 0.17 -11.37
N THR A 108 10.45 -0.06 -11.67
CA THR A 108 11.13 0.58 -12.81
C THR A 108 10.67 -0.03 -14.12
N ASP A 109 10.87 0.64 -15.25
CA ASP A 109 10.45 0.12 -16.56
C ASP A 109 11.07 -1.23 -16.88
N ARG A 110 12.39 -1.39 -16.64
CA ARG A 110 13.06 -2.70 -16.74
C ARG A 110 12.42 -3.78 -15.85
N GLN A 111 11.98 -3.42 -14.65
CA GLN A 111 11.30 -4.36 -13.75
C GLN A 111 9.91 -4.74 -14.30
N ARG A 112 9.19 -3.78 -14.89
CA ARG A 112 7.91 -4.01 -15.56
C ARG A 112 8.09 -4.91 -16.78
N GLU A 113 9.10 -4.68 -17.61
CA GLU A 113 9.42 -5.50 -18.78
C GLU A 113 9.75 -6.94 -18.41
N VAL A 114 10.56 -7.14 -17.35
CA VAL A 114 10.87 -8.48 -16.84
C VAL A 114 9.60 -9.18 -16.32
N LEU A 115 8.74 -8.47 -15.58
CA LEU A 115 7.47 -9.02 -15.09
C LEU A 115 6.54 -9.41 -16.26
N LEU A 116 6.37 -8.53 -17.25
CA LEU A 116 5.54 -8.77 -18.43
C LEU A 116 6.05 -9.94 -19.26
N SER A 117 7.36 -10.00 -19.51
CA SER A 117 7.96 -11.09 -20.30
C SER A 117 7.74 -12.45 -19.63
N LEU A 118 7.91 -12.53 -18.32
CA LEU A 118 7.66 -13.75 -17.57
C LEU A 118 6.16 -14.10 -17.53
N ALA A 119 5.28 -13.10 -17.39
CA ALA A 119 3.83 -13.31 -17.44
C ALA A 119 3.36 -13.83 -18.81
N ASN A 120 4.02 -13.43 -19.90
CA ASN A 120 3.77 -13.91 -21.27
C ASN A 120 4.41 -15.28 -21.57
N GLY A 121 4.93 -15.99 -20.56
CA GLY A 121 5.46 -17.35 -20.71
C GLY A 121 6.94 -17.44 -21.12
N HIS A 122 7.66 -16.32 -21.25
CA HIS A 122 9.11 -16.39 -21.44
C HIS A 122 9.79 -16.92 -20.17
N ASN A 123 10.85 -17.71 -20.34
CA ASN A 123 11.68 -18.14 -19.21
C ASN A 123 12.82 -17.14 -18.93
N LEU A 124 13.46 -17.26 -17.77
CA LEU A 124 14.55 -16.35 -17.35
C LEU A 124 15.72 -16.29 -18.34
N THR A 125 16.00 -17.38 -19.06
CA THR A 125 17.09 -17.45 -20.03
C THR A 125 16.76 -16.62 -21.28
N THR A 126 15.52 -16.73 -21.78
CA THR A 126 15.04 -15.93 -22.92
C THR A 126 15.06 -14.44 -22.62
N VAL A 127 14.55 -14.04 -21.45
CA VAL A 127 14.53 -12.64 -21.01
C VAL A 127 15.95 -12.08 -20.84
N ALA A 128 16.87 -12.90 -20.30
CA ALA A 128 18.27 -12.52 -20.13
C ALA A 128 18.96 -12.22 -21.47
N ARG A 129 18.72 -13.06 -22.48
CA ARG A 129 19.24 -12.85 -23.85
C ARG A 129 18.68 -11.58 -24.48
N GLN A 130 17.36 -11.36 -24.40
CA GLN A 130 16.70 -10.16 -24.96
C GLN A 130 17.23 -8.85 -24.35
N ASN A 131 17.59 -8.87 -23.07
CA ASN A 131 18.06 -7.70 -22.33
C ASN A 131 19.60 -7.58 -22.27
N ASN A 132 20.33 -8.50 -22.92
CA ASN A 132 21.80 -8.59 -22.86
C ASN A 132 22.36 -8.54 -21.43
N VAL A 133 21.77 -9.32 -20.53
CA VAL A 133 22.19 -9.43 -19.11
C VAL A 133 22.28 -10.89 -18.67
N SER A 134 22.88 -11.15 -17.51
CA SER A 134 22.94 -12.51 -16.97
C SER A 134 21.57 -12.99 -16.46
N LYS A 135 21.33 -14.30 -16.52
CA LYS A 135 20.14 -14.94 -15.92
C LYS A 135 19.97 -14.58 -14.45
N VAL A 136 21.08 -14.47 -13.70
CA VAL A 136 21.09 -14.08 -12.29
C VAL A 136 20.61 -12.64 -12.11
N ALA A 137 20.98 -11.73 -13.00
CA ALA A 137 20.51 -10.34 -12.96
C ALA A 137 19.00 -10.26 -13.17
N VAL A 138 18.45 -10.98 -14.15
CA VAL A 138 17.00 -11.07 -14.38
C VAL A 138 16.28 -11.62 -13.16
N TYR A 139 16.79 -12.71 -12.56
CA TYR A 139 16.22 -13.29 -11.36
C TYR A 139 16.21 -12.31 -10.16
N LYS A 140 17.33 -11.62 -9.93
CA LYS A 140 17.41 -10.58 -8.89
C LYS A 140 16.41 -9.44 -9.15
N MET A 141 16.27 -9.03 -10.41
CA MET A 141 15.34 -7.98 -10.82
C MET A 141 13.89 -8.38 -10.60
N PHE A 142 13.52 -9.59 -11.04
CA PHE A 142 12.20 -10.19 -10.82
C PHE A 142 11.86 -10.30 -9.33
N LYS A 143 12.76 -10.90 -8.53
CA LYS A 143 12.57 -11.02 -7.07
C LYS A 143 12.39 -9.67 -6.39
N THR A 144 13.14 -8.67 -6.83
CA THR A 144 13.00 -7.30 -6.33
C THR A 144 11.67 -6.70 -6.73
N ALA A 145 11.25 -6.87 -7.98
CA ALA A 145 9.97 -6.37 -8.48
C ALA A 145 8.78 -6.99 -7.73
N LEU A 146 8.80 -8.30 -7.47
CA LEU A 146 7.78 -8.98 -6.66
C LEU A 146 7.72 -8.46 -5.22
N ARG A 147 8.88 -8.22 -4.58
CA ARG A 147 8.91 -7.61 -3.24
C ARG A 147 8.26 -6.22 -3.26
N LYS A 148 8.54 -5.40 -4.28
CA LYS A 148 7.88 -4.09 -4.43
C LYS A 148 6.37 -4.25 -4.63
N LEU A 149 5.94 -5.16 -5.50
CA LEU A 149 4.52 -5.46 -5.71
C LEU A 149 3.82 -5.89 -4.42
N SER A 150 4.42 -6.77 -3.62
CA SER A 150 3.83 -7.15 -2.32
C SER A 150 3.73 -5.98 -1.35
N LEU A 151 4.57 -4.95 -1.48
CA LEU A 151 4.50 -3.75 -0.66
C LEU A 151 3.47 -2.75 -1.19
N ILE A 152 3.08 -2.82 -2.46
CA ILE A 152 2.11 -1.91 -3.07
C ILE A 152 0.71 -2.51 -3.04
N LEU A 153 0.57 -3.80 -3.34
CA LEU A 153 -0.70 -4.48 -3.57
C LEU A 153 -1.24 -5.26 -2.36
N ALA A 154 -0.37 -5.75 -1.46
CA ALA A 154 -0.79 -6.43 -0.25
C ALA A 154 -0.95 -5.41 0.88
#